data_AF-A0A4U9DER2-F1
#
_entry.id   AF-A0A4U9DER2-F1
#
_cell.length_a   1.000
_cell.length_b   1.000
_cell.length_c   1.000
_cell.angle_alpha   90.00
_cell.angle_beta   90.00
_cell.angle_gamma   90.00
#
_symmetry.space_group_name_H-M   'P 1'
#
loop_
_entity.id
_entity.type
_entity.pdbx_description
1 polymer ?
#
loop_
_entity_poly.entity_id
_entity_poly.type
_entity_poly.pdbx_seq_one_letter_code
_entity_poly.pdbx_strand_id
1 'polypeptide(L)'
;MAGLNRMFDKSTHHYTDSVGNILRSTGRYLVLYLIIVVGMAFLFVRLPSSFLPDEDQGVFLSMAQLPAGATQERTQKVLDEMTDYYLTKEKANVESVFAVNGFGFAGRGQNTGIAFVSLKDWSERPGSENKVEAITGRAMARFSQIKDAMVFAFNLPAIVELGTATGFDFQLIDQGGLGHEKTDQARNQLFGEVAKHPDLLVGVRPNGLEDTPQFKVDIDQEKAQALGVSISDINTTLGAAWGGSYVNDFIDRGRVKKVYVMSEAKYRMLPEDIGNWYVRGSDGQMVPFSAFSTSHWEYGSPRLERYNGLPSMEILGQAAPGRSTGEAMNLMEELAGKLPAGVGYDWTGMSYQERLSGNQAPALYAISLIVVFLCLAALYESWSIPFSVMLVVPLGVIGALLAATFRGLTNDVYFQVGLLTTIGLSAKNAITYRRVRQRPDG
;
A
#
# COMPACT_ATOMS: atom_id res chain seq x y z
N MET A 1 -13.22 45.88 -31.21
CA MET A 1 -11.76 45.72 -31.47
C MET A 1 -10.94 46.96 -31.12
N ALA A 2 -11.35 48.20 -31.46
CA ALA A 2 -10.58 49.41 -31.15
C ALA A 2 -10.30 49.67 -29.64
N GLY A 3 -11.24 49.33 -28.75
CA GLY A 3 -11.03 49.43 -27.30
C GLY A 3 -9.99 48.45 -26.75
N LEU A 4 -9.94 47.22 -27.32
CA LEU A 4 -8.93 46.22 -26.97
C LEU A 4 -7.53 46.68 -27.41
N ASN A 5 -7.40 47.18 -28.65
CA ASN A 5 -6.12 47.69 -29.16
C ASN A 5 -5.60 48.84 -28.30
N ARG A 6 -6.46 49.82 -27.97
CA ARG A 6 -6.06 50.95 -27.13
C ARG A 6 -5.65 50.53 -25.71
N MET A 7 -6.32 49.53 -25.14
CA MET A 7 -5.96 48.96 -23.84
C MET A 7 -4.65 48.17 -23.93
N PHE A 8 -4.43 47.42 -25.01
CA PHE A 8 -3.22 46.65 -25.26
C PHE A 8 -1.99 47.56 -25.47
N ASP A 9 -2.16 48.63 -26.24
CA ASP A 9 -1.10 49.62 -26.48
C ASP A 9 -0.71 50.32 -25.16
N LYS A 10 -1.70 50.71 -24.35
CA LYS A 10 -1.47 51.27 -23.01
C LYS A 10 -0.71 50.30 -22.11
N SER A 11 -1.09 49.03 -22.10
CA SER A 11 -0.39 47.98 -21.33
C SER A 11 1.03 47.74 -21.84
N THR A 12 1.24 47.81 -23.16
CA THR A 12 2.57 47.64 -23.78
C THR A 12 3.50 48.77 -23.39
N HIS A 13 3.05 50.03 -23.50
CA HIS A 13 3.83 51.19 -23.07
C HIS A 13 4.17 51.14 -21.57
N HIS A 14 3.19 50.75 -20.73
CA HIS A 14 3.43 50.59 -19.30
C HIS A 14 4.46 49.48 -19.00
N TYR A 15 4.41 48.37 -19.75
CA TYR A 15 5.38 47.28 -19.62
C TYR A 15 6.79 47.73 -20.04
N THR A 16 6.95 48.41 -21.18
CA THR A 16 8.26 48.86 -21.65
C THR A 16 8.90 49.86 -20.70
N ASP A 17 8.12 50.80 -20.15
CA ASP A 17 8.62 51.80 -19.20
C ASP A 17 9.02 51.15 -17.87
N SER A 18 8.23 50.16 -17.42
CA SER A 18 8.53 49.39 -16.21
C SER A 18 9.82 48.58 -16.34
N VAL A 19 10.05 47.94 -17.50
CA VAL A 19 11.31 47.25 -17.79
C VAL A 19 12.49 48.22 -17.82
N GLY A 20 12.31 49.42 -18.37
CA GLY A 20 13.32 50.49 -18.33
C GLY A 20 13.72 50.89 -16.91
N ASN A 21 12.75 50.96 -15.98
CA ASN A 21 13.01 51.25 -14.57
C ASN A 21 13.70 50.09 -13.83
N ILE A 22 13.38 48.83 -14.19
CA ILE A 22 14.06 47.64 -13.66
C ILE A 22 15.56 47.68 -14.01
N LEU A 23 15.90 48.06 -15.25
CA LEU A 23 17.28 48.17 -15.72
C LEU A 23 18.08 49.29 -15.03
N ARG A 24 17.43 50.36 -14.56
CA ARG A 24 18.07 51.46 -13.81
C ARG A 24 18.33 51.13 -12.34
N SER A 25 17.64 50.13 -11.78
CA SER A 25 17.69 49.79 -10.35
C SER A 25 17.91 48.28 -10.12
N THR A 26 18.84 47.71 -10.88
CA THR A 26 19.12 46.26 -10.94
C THR A 26 19.34 45.60 -9.58
N GLY A 27 20.02 46.27 -8.64
CA GLY A 27 20.30 45.72 -7.30
C GLY A 27 19.04 45.37 -6.50
N ARG A 28 17.98 46.19 -6.58
CA ARG A 28 16.72 45.94 -5.84
C ARG A 28 15.98 44.72 -6.38
N TYR A 29 15.93 44.56 -7.70
CA TYR A 29 15.28 43.41 -8.34
C TYR A 29 16.08 42.12 -8.18
N LEU A 30 17.41 42.21 -8.04
CA LEU A 30 18.27 41.06 -7.71
C LEU A 30 18.01 40.54 -6.29
N VAL A 31 17.77 41.45 -5.32
CA VAL A 31 17.33 41.05 -3.96
C VAL A 31 15.96 40.38 -4.00
N LEU A 32 14.99 40.93 -4.76
CA LEU A 32 13.68 40.31 -4.93
C LEU A 32 13.79 38.90 -5.54
N TYR A 33 14.67 38.72 -6.53
CA TYR A 33 14.96 37.42 -7.12
C TYR A 33 15.52 36.45 -6.08
N LEU A 34 16.47 36.89 -5.25
CA LEU A 34 17.02 36.05 -4.18
C LEU A 34 15.94 35.61 -3.19
N ILE A 35 15.00 36.50 -2.84
CA ILE A 35 13.84 36.17 -1.99
C ILE A 35 12.97 35.09 -2.66
N ILE A 36 12.74 35.19 -3.97
CA ILE A 36 11.99 34.17 -4.72
C ILE A 36 12.71 32.82 -4.69
N VAL A 37 14.03 32.79 -4.89
CA VAL A 37 14.81 31.54 -4.86
C VAL A 37 14.79 30.91 -3.47
N VAL A 38 14.95 31.71 -2.41
CA VAL A 38 14.85 31.23 -1.02
C VAL A 38 13.43 30.75 -0.70
N GLY A 39 12.41 31.49 -1.13
CA GLY A 39 11.01 31.12 -0.96
C GLY A 39 10.65 29.83 -1.71
N MET A 40 11.19 29.64 -2.91
CA MET A 40 11.08 28.39 -3.67
C MET A 40 11.72 27.23 -2.90
N ALA A 41 12.95 27.39 -2.42
CA ALA A 41 13.62 26.35 -1.64
C ALA A 41 12.84 25.98 -0.36
N PHE A 42 12.32 26.98 0.34
CA PHE A 42 11.47 26.79 1.52
C PHE A 42 10.18 26.03 1.20
N LEU A 43 9.46 26.43 0.14
CA LEU A 43 8.24 25.75 -0.29
C LEU A 43 8.52 24.32 -0.75
N PHE A 44 9.62 24.10 -1.46
CA PHE A 44 10.00 22.78 -1.97
C PHE A 44 10.26 21.79 -0.83
N VAL A 45 10.95 22.22 0.23
CA VAL A 45 11.20 21.37 1.42
C VAL A 45 9.92 21.14 2.24
N ARG A 46 8.98 22.09 2.21
CA ARG A 46 7.71 21.98 2.94
C ARG A 46 6.67 21.15 2.21
N LEU A 47 6.78 20.98 0.90
CA LEU A 47 5.79 20.28 0.10
C LEU A 47 5.90 18.76 0.38
N PRO A 48 4.83 18.13 0.91
CA PRO A 48 4.87 16.71 1.23
C PRO A 48 5.05 15.84 -0.02
N SER A 49 5.80 14.74 0.08
CA SER A 49 6.01 13.80 -1.03
C SER A 49 4.94 12.71 -1.06
N SER A 50 4.58 12.30 -2.27
CA SER A 50 3.78 11.11 -2.54
C SER A 50 4.31 10.45 -3.82
N PHE A 51 3.97 9.20 -4.09
CA PHE A 51 4.32 8.58 -5.37
C PHE A 51 3.25 8.83 -6.44
N LEU A 52 2.02 8.41 -6.18
CA LEU A 52 0.87 8.54 -7.06
C LEU A 52 -0.34 9.05 -6.28
N PRO A 53 -1.21 9.87 -6.90
CA PRO A 53 -2.47 10.26 -6.29
C PRO A 53 -3.43 9.07 -6.22
N ASP A 54 -4.26 9.05 -5.18
CA ASP A 54 -5.37 8.11 -5.09
C ASP A 54 -6.46 8.48 -6.09
N GLU A 55 -7.04 7.48 -6.77
CA GLU A 55 -8.05 7.66 -7.80
C GLU A 55 -9.32 6.84 -7.48
N ASP A 56 -10.49 7.39 -7.82
CA ASP A 56 -11.75 6.65 -7.81
C ASP A 56 -11.81 5.76 -9.06
N GLN A 57 -11.35 4.52 -8.93
CA GLN A 57 -11.36 3.53 -10.01
C GLN A 57 -12.73 2.86 -10.23
N GLY A 58 -13.79 3.32 -9.55
CA GLY A 58 -15.11 2.69 -9.61
C GLY A 58 -15.21 1.33 -8.90
N VAL A 59 -14.14 0.90 -8.22
CA VAL A 59 -14.10 -0.33 -7.44
C VAL A 59 -13.31 -0.08 -6.15
N PHE A 60 -13.66 -0.81 -5.10
CA PHE A 60 -12.85 -0.85 -3.89
C PHE A 60 -13.04 -2.22 -3.20
N LEU A 61 -12.22 -2.47 -2.18
CA LEU A 61 -12.21 -3.75 -1.49
C LEU A 61 -12.59 -3.58 -0.02
N SER A 62 -13.21 -4.61 0.52
CA SER A 62 -13.51 -4.70 1.94
C SER A 62 -13.08 -6.05 2.47
N MET A 63 -12.28 -6.09 3.51
CA MET A 63 -11.73 -7.30 4.10
C MET A 63 -12.30 -7.53 5.49
N ALA A 64 -12.66 -8.76 5.81
CA ALA A 64 -13.08 -9.19 7.13
C ALA A 64 -12.09 -10.21 7.69
N GLN A 65 -11.52 -9.90 8.85
CA GLN A 65 -10.63 -10.77 9.58
C GLN A 65 -11.24 -11.05 10.96
N LEU A 66 -11.70 -12.28 11.15
CA LEU A 66 -12.19 -12.77 12.44
C LEU A 66 -11.00 -13.26 13.30
N PRO A 67 -11.19 -13.33 14.62
CA PRO A 67 -10.20 -13.88 15.54
C PRO A 67 -9.73 -15.30 15.15
N ALA A 68 -8.56 -15.66 15.66
CA ALA A 68 -7.99 -17.00 15.54
C ALA A 68 -9.02 -18.10 15.89
N GLY A 69 -9.13 -19.12 15.03
CA GLY A 69 -10.03 -20.26 15.24
C GLY A 69 -11.51 -20.01 14.90
N ALA A 70 -11.89 -18.82 14.40
CA ALA A 70 -13.24 -18.61 13.89
C ALA A 70 -13.53 -19.48 12.66
N THR A 71 -14.73 -20.06 12.61
CA THR A 71 -15.15 -20.98 11.55
C THR A 71 -15.64 -20.22 10.33
N GLN A 72 -15.67 -20.92 9.19
CA GLN A 72 -16.17 -20.39 7.92
C GLN A 72 -17.62 -19.87 8.04
N GLU A 73 -18.46 -20.51 8.87
CA GLU A 73 -19.85 -20.08 9.10
C GLU A 73 -19.93 -18.72 9.81
N ARG A 74 -19.06 -18.47 10.80
CA ARG A 74 -19.02 -17.17 11.49
C ARG A 74 -18.54 -16.08 10.55
N THR A 75 -17.52 -16.36 9.73
CA THR A 75 -17.03 -15.44 8.71
C THR A 75 -18.12 -15.10 7.69
N GLN A 76 -18.92 -16.09 7.28
CA GLN A 76 -20.04 -15.86 6.36
C GLN A 76 -21.04 -14.84 6.91
N LYS A 77 -21.40 -14.94 8.20
CA LYS A 77 -22.35 -13.99 8.83
C LYS A 77 -21.85 -12.55 8.77
N VAL A 78 -20.54 -12.34 8.96
CA VAL A 78 -19.94 -11.00 8.85
C VAL A 78 -19.94 -10.51 7.40
N LEU A 79 -19.60 -11.38 6.45
CA LEU A 79 -19.66 -11.03 5.02
C LEU A 79 -21.08 -10.69 4.55
N ASP A 80 -22.09 -11.38 5.08
CA ASP A 80 -23.49 -11.10 4.80
C ASP A 80 -23.91 -9.74 5.38
N GLU A 81 -23.49 -9.40 6.61
CA GLU A 81 -23.73 -8.07 7.19
C GLU A 81 -23.05 -6.95 6.39
N MET A 82 -21.82 -7.16 5.93
CA MET A 82 -21.10 -6.21 5.08
C MET A 82 -21.81 -6.01 3.74
N THR A 83 -22.23 -7.11 3.12
CA THR A 83 -22.93 -7.11 1.83
C THR A 83 -24.27 -6.39 1.96
N ASP A 84 -25.04 -6.67 3.00
CA ASP A 84 -26.31 -5.99 3.27
C ASP A 84 -26.12 -4.48 3.47
N TYR A 85 -25.10 -4.07 4.24
CA TYR A 85 -24.79 -2.65 4.42
C TYR A 85 -24.53 -1.94 3.09
N TYR A 86 -23.70 -2.52 2.23
CA TYR A 86 -23.38 -1.92 0.92
C TYR A 86 -24.59 -1.87 -0.01
N LEU A 87 -25.39 -2.94 -0.06
CA LEU A 87 -26.55 -3.02 -0.95
C LEU A 87 -27.76 -2.22 -0.46
N THR A 88 -27.85 -1.91 0.83
CA THR A 88 -28.98 -1.17 1.42
C THR A 88 -28.66 0.29 1.72
N LYS A 89 -27.59 0.56 2.48
CA LYS A 89 -27.22 1.90 2.96
C LYS A 89 -26.44 2.69 1.92
N GLU A 90 -25.62 2.02 1.12
CA GLU A 90 -24.83 2.63 0.04
C GLU A 90 -25.40 2.33 -1.36
N LYS A 91 -26.68 1.92 -1.45
CA LYS A 91 -27.37 1.57 -2.71
C LYS A 91 -27.29 2.65 -3.80
N ALA A 92 -27.17 3.92 -3.40
CA ALA A 92 -27.00 5.02 -4.34
C ALA A 92 -25.69 4.89 -5.13
N ASN A 93 -24.63 4.40 -4.49
CA ASN A 93 -23.27 4.35 -5.01
C ASN A 93 -22.84 2.95 -5.47
N VAL A 94 -23.25 1.91 -4.74
CA VAL A 94 -22.83 0.53 -4.99
C VAL A 94 -23.71 -0.09 -6.07
N GLU A 95 -23.06 -0.72 -7.05
CA GLU A 95 -23.72 -1.50 -8.10
C GLU A 95 -23.79 -2.99 -7.74
N SER A 96 -22.67 -3.56 -7.27
CA SER A 96 -22.62 -4.96 -6.87
C SER A 96 -21.56 -5.24 -5.80
N VAL A 97 -21.77 -6.32 -5.06
CA VAL A 97 -20.84 -6.82 -4.04
C VAL A 97 -20.60 -8.31 -4.31
N PHE A 98 -19.35 -8.68 -4.52
CA PHE A 98 -18.91 -10.07 -4.66
C PHE A 98 -18.07 -10.47 -3.46
N ALA A 99 -18.67 -11.20 -2.52
CA ALA A 99 -18.01 -11.68 -1.31
C ALA A 99 -17.43 -13.08 -1.49
N VAL A 100 -16.18 -13.27 -1.05
CA VAL A 100 -15.44 -14.53 -1.07
C VAL A 100 -15.07 -14.88 0.37
N ASN A 101 -15.53 -16.05 0.81
CA ASN A 101 -15.25 -16.60 2.12
C ASN A 101 -14.10 -17.62 2.05
N GLY A 102 -13.12 -17.53 2.94
CA GLY A 102 -11.95 -18.42 2.98
C GLY A 102 -10.69 -17.85 2.34
N PHE A 103 -10.78 -16.67 1.73
CA PHE A 103 -9.68 -15.99 1.06
C PHE A 103 -9.70 -14.49 1.39
N GLY A 104 -8.53 -13.93 1.65
CA GLY A 104 -8.28 -12.49 1.71
C GLY A 104 -6.83 -12.20 1.32
N PHE A 105 -6.48 -10.92 1.15
CA PHE A 105 -5.09 -10.55 0.82
C PHE A 105 -4.11 -10.83 1.97
N ALA A 106 -4.59 -10.80 3.22
CA ALA A 106 -3.82 -11.21 4.40
C ALA A 106 -3.63 -12.74 4.52
N GLY A 107 -4.32 -13.56 3.72
CA GLY A 107 -4.08 -15.01 3.69
C GLY A 107 -5.27 -15.87 3.31
N ARG A 108 -5.09 -17.18 3.50
CA ARG A 108 -6.13 -18.20 3.29
C ARG A 108 -6.45 -18.84 4.64
N GLY A 109 -7.72 -18.82 5.02
CA GLY A 109 -8.16 -19.30 6.32
C GLY A 109 -9.66 -19.19 6.48
N GLN A 110 -10.23 -20.01 7.36
CA GLN A 110 -11.68 -19.99 7.60
C GLN A 110 -12.16 -18.69 8.26
N ASN A 111 -11.27 -17.99 8.96
CA ASN A 111 -11.53 -16.74 9.66
C ASN A 111 -11.30 -15.48 8.80
N THR A 112 -11.02 -15.62 7.50
CA THR A 112 -10.79 -14.48 6.59
C THR A 112 -11.79 -14.50 5.44
N GLY A 113 -12.21 -13.30 5.04
CA GLY A 113 -13.03 -13.07 3.86
C GLY A 113 -12.73 -11.73 3.19
N ILE A 114 -13.07 -11.62 1.92
CA ILE A 114 -12.93 -10.40 1.13
C ILE A 114 -14.20 -10.14 0.33
N ALA A 115 -14.58 -8.89 0.20
CA ALA A 115 -15.66 -8.42 -0.65
C ALA A 115 -15.10 -7.46 -1.70
N PHE A 116 -15.36 -7.78 -2.96
CA PHE A 116 -15.10 -6.91 -4.10
C PHE A 116 -16.35 -6.06 -4.32
N VAL A 117 -16.23 -4.76 -4.12
CA VAL A 117 -17.36 -3.82 -4.25
C VAL A 117 -17.19 -3.04 -5.54
N SER A 118 -18.12 -3.25 -6.48
CA SER A 118 -18.21 -2.45 -7.70
C SER A 118 -19.17 -1.30 -7.48
N LEU A 119 -18.71 -0.10 -7.80
CA LEU A 119 -19.52 1.12 -7.76
C LEU A 119 -20.19 1.34 -9.12
N LYS A 120 -21.20 2.20 -9.10
CA LYS A 120 -21.83 2.74 -10.31
C LYS A 120 -20.90 3.67 -11.07
N ASP A 121 -21.27 3.98 -12.30
CA ASP A 121 -20.56 4.96 -13.12
C ASP A 121 -20.46 6.32 -12.40
N TRP A 122 -19.36 7.05 -12.62
CA TRP A 122 -19.11 8.33 -11.97
C TRP A 122 -20.18 9.38 -12.27
N SER A 123 -20.87 9.30 -13.42
CA SER A 123 -21.97 10.19 -13.79
C SER A 123 -23.20 10.01 -12.89
N GLU A 124 -23.42 8.82 -12.35
CA GLU A 124 -24.50 8.51 -11.41
C GLU A 124 -24.12 8.82 -9.95
N ARG A 125 -22.84 9.12 -9.70
CA ARG A 125 -22.26 9.43 -8.39
C ARG A 125 -21.66 10.85 -8.34
N PRO A 126 -22.48 11.90 -8.48
CA PRO A 126 -22.00 13.28 -8.36
C PRO A 126 -21.66 13.61 -6.90
N GLY A 127 -20.75 14.57 -6.70
CA GLY A 127 -20.35 15.01 -5.36
C GLY A 127 -19.13 14.27 -4.81
N SER A 128 -18.41 14.92 -3.89
CA SER A 128 -17.25 14.36 -3.20
C SER A 128 -17.63 13.25 -2.21
N GLU A 129 -18.84 13.31 -1.66
CA GLU A 129 -19.40 12.34 -0.73
C GLU A 129 -19.67 10.97 -1.36
N ASN A 130 -19.80 10.91 -2.67
CA ASN A 130 -20.07 9.69 -3.44
C ASN A 130 -18.81 9.12 -4.09
N LYS A 131 -17.62 9.66 -3.76
CA LYS A 131 -16.32 9.13 -4.18
C LYS A 131 -15.86 8.01 -3.26
N VAL A 132 -14.98 7.15 -3.76
CA VAL A 132 -14.47 5.97 -3.05
C VAL A 132 -13.97 6.32 -1.64
N GLU A 133 -13.15 7.35 -1.48
CA GLU A 133 -12.59 7.74 -0.17
C GLU A 133 -13.68 8.06 0.87
N ALA A 134 -14.74 8.76 0.47
CA ALA A 134 -15.85 9.08 1.35
C ALA A 134 -16.70 7.83 1.68
N ILE A 135 -16.89 6.93 0.70
CA ILE A 135 -17.63 5.69 0.87
C ILE A 135 -16.86 4.73 1.80
N THR A 136 -15.56 4.55 1.60
CA THR A 136 -14.71 3.70 2.45
C THR A 136 -14.63 4.26 3.87
N GLY A 137 -14.52 5.57 4.03
CA GLY A 137 -14.56 6.22 5.35
C GLY A 137 -15.86 5.94 6.11
N ARG A 138 -17.02 6.05 5.46
CA ARG A 138 -18.33 5.71 6.07
C ARG A 138 -18.46 4.21 6.37
N ALA A 139 -18.00 3.36 5.46
CA ALA A 139 -18.00 1.92 5.65
C ALA A 139 -17.13 1.52 6.85
N MET A 140 -15.91 2.07 6.96
CA MET A 140 -15.03 1.84 8.12
C MET A 140 -15.68 2.32 9.43
N ALA A 141 -16.32 3.49 9.44
CA ALA A 141 -17.02 3.98 10.63
C ALA A 141 -18.15 3.02 11.07
N ARG A 142 -18.92 2.46 10.13
CA ARG A 142 -19.95 1.44 10.44
C ARG A 142 -19.31 0.13 10.91
N PHE A 143 -18.31 -0.36 10.20
CA PHE A 143 -17.70 -1.66 10.43
C PHE A 143 -16.86 -1.73 11.70
N SER A 144 -16.36 -0.60 12.19
CA SER A 144 -15.74 -0.51 13.53
C SER A 144 -16.69 -0.93 14.67
N GLN A 145 -18.00 -0.99 14.42
CA GLN A 145 -19.01 -1.42 15.39
C GLN A 145 -19.18 -2.94 15.42
N ILE A 146 -18.63 -3.67 14.43
CA ILE A 146 -18.65 -5.13 14.39
C ILE A 146 -17.65 -5.64 15.42
N LYS A 147 -18.14 -6.23 16.51
CA LYS A 147 -17.29 -6.72 17.60
C LYS A 147 -16.58 -8.03 17.28
N ASP A 148 -17.16 -8.82 16.38
CA ASP A 148 -16.73 -10.20 16.13
C ASP A 148 -15.62 -10.32 15.08
N ALA A 149 -15.30 -9.23 14.38
CA ALA A 149 -14.34 -9.20 13.30
C ALA A 149 -13.72 -7.81 13.16
N MET A 150 -12.44 -7.77 12.77
CA MET A 150 -11.83 -6.56 12.26
C MET A 150 -12.16 -6.46 10.77
N VAL A 151 -12.89 -5.40 10.40
CA VAL A 151 -13.36 -5.21 9.03
C VAL A 151 -12.86 -3.87 8.50
N PHE A 152 -12.19 -3.91 7.35
CA PHE A 152 -11.51 -2.75 6.76
C PHE A 152 -11.92 -2.57 5.31
N ALA A 153 -12.32 -1.36 4.93
CA ALA A 153 -12.55 -0.98 3.54
C ALA A 153 -11.39 -0.10 3.06
N PHE A 154 -10.78 -0.45 1.94
CA PHE A 154 -9.65 0.29 1.38
C PHE A 154 -9.76 0.42 -0.15
N ASN A 155 -9.17 1.48 -0.67
CA ASN A 155 -9.09 1.71 -2.10
C ASN A 155 -7.91 0.91 -2.70
N LEU A 156 -8.03 0.58 -3.98
CA LEU A 156 -6.93 0.04 -4.77
C LEU A 156 -6.01 1.19 -5.22
N PRO A 157 -4.69 0.94 -5.33
CA PRO A 157 -3.80 1.94 -5.91
C PRO A 157 -4.08 2.13 -7.41
N ALA A 158 -3.70 3.29 -7.94
CA ALA A 158 -3.89 3.65 -9.35
C ALA A 158 -3.24 2.64 -10.32
N ILE A 159 -2.14 2.00 -9.90
CA ILE A 159 -1.50 0.91 -10.63
C ILE A 159 -1.58 -0.36 -9.77
N VAL A 160 -2.49 -1.26 -10.15
CA VAL A 160 -2.78 -2.51 -9.42
C VAL A 160 -1.54 -3.41 -9.28
N GLU A 161 -0.60 -3.34 -10.23
CA GLU A 161 0.65 -4.12 -10.18
C GLU A 161 1.61 -3.67 -9.06
N LEU A 162 1.43 -2.47 -8.49
CA LEU A 162 2.29 -1.96 -7.42
C LEU A 162 1.86 -2.40 -6.03
N GLY A 163 0.65 -2.94 -5.88
CA GLY A 163 0.15 -3.42 -4.60
C GLY A 163 -1.38 -3.54 -4.56
N THR A 164 -1.89 -4.15 -3.50
CA THR A 164 -3.33 -4.38 -3.32
C THR A 164 -3.99 -3.38 -2.39
N ALA A 165 -3.23 -2.54 -1.67
CA ALA A 165 -3.78 -1.55 -0.75
C ALA A 165 -3.01 -0.23 -0.86
N THR A 166 -3.73 0.91 -0.85
CA THR A 166 -3.12 2.25 -0.80
C THR A 166 -2.44 2.52 0.54
N GLY A 167 -1.42 3.38 0.52
CA GLY A 167 -0.64 3.78 1.70
C GLY A 167 0.81 3.30 1.64
N PHE A 168 1.35 2.90 2.78
CA PHE A 168 2.72 2.40 2.91
C PHE A 168 2.75 0.88 3.20
N ASP A 169 3.84 0.26 2.78
CA ASP A 169 4.12 -1.17 2.93
C ASP A 169 5.51 -1.38 3.55
N PHE A 170 5.49 -1.84 4.81
CA PHE A 170 6.63 -1.89 5.69
C PHE A 170 6.89 -3.33 6.14
N GLN A 171 8.14 -3.79 6.02
CA GLN A 171 8.57 -5.10 6.49
C GLN A 171 9.37 -4.95 7.77
N LEU A 172 8.88 -5.52 8.87
CA LEU A 172 9.64 -5.65 10.10
C LEU A 172 10.48 -6.94 10.02
N ILE A 173 11.80 -6.85 10.16
CA ILE A 173 12.72 -7.96 9.86
C ILE A 173 13.51 -8.36 11.10
N ASP A 174 13.60 -9.66 11.36
CA ASP A 174 14.53 -10.21 12.34
C ASP A 174 15.93 -10.36 11.71
N GLN A 175 16.79 -9.37 11.93
CA GLN A 175 18.18 -9.38 11.48
C GLN A 175 19.11 -10.07 12.49
N GLY A 176 18.72 -10.11 13.76
CA GLY A 176 19.51 -10.66 14.87
C GLY A 176 19.32 -12.16 15.10
N GLY A 177 18.36 -12.80 14.44
CA GLY A 177 17.97 -14.18 14.74
C GLY A 177 17.33 -14.31 16.12
N LEU A 178 16.55 -13.30 16.51
CA LEU A 178 15.85 -13.19 17.79
C LEU A 178 14.76 -14.25 17.97
N GLY A 179 14.18 -14.73 16.87
CA GLY A 179 13.11 -15.71 16.84
C GLY A 179 11.70 -15.08 16.79
N HIS A 180 10.70 -15.93 16.55
CA HIS A 180 9.31 -15.54 16.31
C HIS A 180 8.72 -14.68 17.45
N GLU A 181 8.78 -15.18 18.69
CA GLU A 181 8.19 -14.52 19.86
C GLU A 181 8.72 -13.10 20.08
N LYS A 182 10.03 -12.89 19.91
CA LYS A 182 10.65 -11.57 20.08
C LYS A 182 10.29 -10.62 18.94
N THR A 183 10.14 -11.15 17.73
CA THR A 183 9.72 -10.36 16.56
C THR A 183 8.26 -9.91 16.73
N ASP A 184 7.39 -10.79 17.23
CA ASP A 184 6.00 -10.45 17.58
C ASP A 184 5.91 -9.39 18.68
N GLN A 185 6.76 -9.49 19.71
CA GLN A 185 6.85 -8.47 20.76
C GLN A 185 7.27 -7.11 20.18
N ALA A 186 8.28 -7.08 19.30
CA ALA A 186 8.72 -5.85 18.65
C ALA A 186 7.63 -5.25 17.75
N ARG A 187 6.90 -6.08 17.00
CA ARG A 187 5.73 -5.69 16.21
C ARG A 187 4.65 -5.05 17.09
N ASN A 188 4.31 -5.69 18.21
CA ASN A 188 3.29 -5.18 19.13
C ASN A 188 3.74 -3.89 19.84
N GLN A 189 5.04 -3.76 20.16
CA GLN A 189 5.62 -2.51 20.64
C GLN A 189 5.49 -1.40 19.60
N LEU A 190 5.81 -1.69 18.32
CA LEU A 190 5.65 -0.75 17.22
C LEU A 190 4.19 -0.30 17.09
N PHE A 191 3.22 -1.21 17.13
CA PHE A 191 1.80 -0.84 17.13
C PHE A 191 1.40 0.02 18.33
N GLY A 192 1.95 -0.25 19.52
CA GLY A 192 1.75 0.56 20.71
C GLY A 192 2.28 2.00 20.56
N GLU A 193 3.39 2.19 19.85
CA GLU A 193 3.91 3.52 19.53
C GLU A 193 3.10 4.19 18.40
N VAL A 194 2.76 3.47 17.34
CA VAL A 194 1.93 3.95 16.22
C VAL A 194 0.57 4.46 16.73
N ALA A 195 -0.05 3.76 17.69
CA ALA A 195 -1.32 4.16 18.27
C ALA A 195 -1.28 5.53 18.99
N LYS A 196 -0.10 6.04 19.34
CA LYS A 196 0.07 7.38 19.94
C LYS A 196 0.07 8.50 18.90
N HIS A 197 0.13 8.17 17.61
CA HIS A 197 0.20 9.13 16.50
C HIS A 197 -0.99 9.01 15.52
N PRO A 198 -2.25 9.08 16.01
CA PRO A 198 -3.44 9.00 15.14
C PRO A 198 -3.59 10.21 14.20
N ASP A 199 -2.81 11.27 14.42
CA ASP A 199 -2.78 12.49 13.62
C ASP A 199 -1.97 12.34 12.31
N LEU A 200 -1.13 11.32 12.22
CA LEU A 200 -0.26 11.04 11.07
C LEU A 200 -0.49 9.65 10.46
N LEU A 201 -0.88 8.65 11.25
CA LEU A 201 -1.05 7.27 10.79
C LEU A 201 -2.46 6.75 11.07
N VAL A 202 -3.06 6.10 10.09
CA VAL A 202 -4.38 5.46 10.21
C VAL A 202 -4.37 4.08 9.56
N GLY A 203 -5.22 3.18 10.05
CA GLY A 203 -5.41 1.85 9.46
C GLY A 203 -4.16 0.97 9.44
N VAL A 204 -3.18 1.24 10.32
CA VAL A 204 -1.94 0.46 10.44
C VAL A 204 -2.26 -0.90 11.03
N ARG A 205 -1.87 -1.97 10.33
CA ARG A 205 -2.25 -3.35 10.63
C ARG A 205 -1.18 -4.33 10.13
N PRO A 206 -1.06 -5.51 10.75
CA PRO A 206 -0.25 -6.58 10.18
C PRO A 206 -0.96 -7.17 8.95
N ASN A 207 -0.21 -7.55 7.92
CA ASN A 207 -0.70 -8.39 6.83
C ASN A 207 -0.63 -9.88 7.19
N GLY A 208 0.23 -10.24 8.14
CA GLY A 208 0.32 -11.58 8.70
C GLY A 208 -0.90 -11.96 9.55
N LEU A 209 -0.92 -13.21 9.97
CA LEU A 209 -1.94 -13.75 10.86
C LEU A 209 -1.36 -13.93 12.27
N GLU A 210 -2.14 -13.56 13.28
CA GLU A 210 -1.79 -13.78 14.68
C GLU A 210 -1.64 -15.28 15.00
N ASP A 211 -0.83 -15.57 16.00
CA ASP A 211 -0.64 -16.93 16.50
C ASP A 211 -1.98 -17.53 16.95
N THR A 212 -2.19 -18.77 16.52
CA THR A 212 -3.46 -19.48 16.76
C THR A 212 -3.21 -20.70 17.65
N PRO A 213 -4.20 -21.10 18.46
CA PRO A 213 -4.17 -22.40 19.12
C PRO A 213 -4.13 -23.51 18.07
N GLN A 214 -3.09 -24.34 18.14
CA GLN A 214 -2.91 -25.53 17.33
C GLN A 214 -3.05 -26.76 18.22
N PHE A 215 -3.69 -27.80 17.69
CA PHE A 215 -3.87 -29.04 18.41
C PHE A 215 -2.78 -30.03 18.00
N LYS A 216 -1.85 -30.28 18.92
CA LYS A 216 -0.72 -31.19 18.71
C LYS A 216 -1.07 -32.59 19.12
N VAL A 217 -0.74 -33.54 18.25
CA VAL A 217 -0.88 -34.97 18.51
C VAL A 217 0.52 -35.56 18.58
N ASP A 218 0.97 -35.89 19.79
CA ASP A 218 2.24 -36.55 20.03
C ASP A 218 2.05 -38.06 19.98
N ILE A 219 2.83 -38.72 19.13
CA ILE A 219 2.83 -40.17 19.00
C ILE A 219 3.94 -40.75 19.88
N ASP A 220 3.55 -41.62 20.81
CA ASP A 220 4.45 -42.42 21.62
C ASP A 220 4.98 -43.60 20.78
N GLN A 221 6.19 -43.41 20.24
CA GLN A 221 6.79 -44.39 19.34
C GLN A 221 7.09 -45.73 20.04
N GLU A 222 7.41 -45.71 21.34
CA GLU A 222 7.70 -46.93 22.10
C GLU A 222 6.44 -47.76 22.28
N LYS A 223 5.31 -47.13 22.64
CA LYS A 223 4.00 -47.81 22.72
C LYS A 223 3.52 -48.29 21.37
N ALA A 224 3.65 -47.48 20.32
CA ALA A 224 3.26 -47.89 18.97
C ALA A 224 4.01 -49.14 18.52
N GLN A 225 5.33 -49.20 18.76
CA GLN A 225 6.15 -50.38 18.46
C GLN A 225 5.76 -51.59 19.31
N ALA A 226 5.52 -51.43 20.61
CA ALA A 226 5.09 -52.51 21.49
C ALA A 226 3.73 -53.11 21.09
N LEU A 227 2.83 -52.29 20.53
CA LEU A 227 1.52 -52.69 20.02
C LEU A 227 1.57 -53.18 18.56
N GLY A 228 2.76 -53.26 17.95
CA GLY A 228 2.96 -53.74 16.59
C GLY A 228 2.41 -52.80 15.52
N VAL A 229 2.25 -51.50 15.82
CA VAL A 229 1.72 -50.50 14.89
C VAL A 229 2.86 -49.74 14.21
N SER A 230 2.85 -49.70 12.87
CA SER A 230 3.82 -48.95 12.07
C SER A 230 3.57 -47.44 12.16
N ILE A 231 4.64 -46.65 12.34
CA ILE A 231 4.57 -45.18 12.30
C ILE A 231 4.05 -44.67 10.95
N SER A 232 4.37 -45.36 9.86
CA SER A 232 3.87 -45.00 8.52
C SER A 232 2.34 -45.16 8.43
N ASP A 233 1.79 -46.21 9.04
CA ASP A 233 0.35 -46.47 9.03
C ASP A 233 -0.40 -45.48 9.91
N ILE A 234 0.20 -45.07 11.04
CA ILE A 234 -0.33 -43.99 11.89
C ILE A 234 -0.42 -42.69 11.11
N ASN A 235 0.69 -42.27 10.48
CA ASN A 235 0.77 -41.03 9.72
C ASN A 235 -0.18 -41.04 8.51
N THR A 236 -0.26 -42.15 7.78
CA THR A 236 -1.17 -42.30 6.64
C THR A 236 -2.63 -42.24 7.09
N THR A 237 -2.97 -42.94 8.19
CA THR A 237 -4.34 -42.95 8.73
C THR A 237 -4.77 -41.55 9.16
N LEU A 238 -3.94 -40.87 9.97
CA LEU A 238 -4.25 -39.52 10.47
C LEU A 238 -4.29 -38.51 9.32
N GLY A 239 -3.29 -38.54 8.43
CA GLY A 239 -3.18 -37.64 7.29
C GLY A 239 -4.36 -37.80 6.31
N ALA A 240 -4.72 -39.03 5.95
CA ALA A 240 -5.84 -39.28 5.04
C ALA A 240 -7.19 -38.92 5.68
N ALA A 241 -7.40 -39.24 6.97
CA ALA A 241 -8.66 -38.96 7.65
C ALA A 241 -8.89 -37.46 7.87
N TRP A 242 -7.87 -36.73 8.34
CA TRP A 242 -7.99 -35.33 8.80
C TRP A 242 -7.56 -34.31 7.75
N GLY A 243 -6.51 -34.58 6.99
CA GLY A 243 -5.98 -33.67 5.95
C GLY A 243 -6.55 -33.93 4.55
N GLY A 244 -7.11 -35.13 4.33
CA GLY A 244 -7.52 -35.59 3.02
C GLY A 244 -6.32 -36.04 2.17
N SER A 245 -6.49 -37.14 1.44
CA SER A 245 -5.46 -37.67 0.56
C SER A 245 -5.94 -37.68 -0.88
N TYR A 246 -5.15 -37.11 -1.78
CA TYR A 246 -5.29 -37.35 -3.21
C TYR A 246 -4.84 -38.79 -3.50
N VAL A 247 -5.68 -39.57 -4.18
CA VAL A 247 -5.39 -40.99 -4.48
C VAL A 247 -5.00 -41.17 -5.94
N ASN A 248 -5.86 -40.70 -6.85
CA ASN A 248 -5.69 -40.82 -8.30
C ASN A 248 -6.67 -39.90 -9.02
N ASP A 249 -6.71 -40.03 -10.35
CA ASP A 249 -7.65 -39.33 -11.20
C ASP A 249 -8.71 -40.28 -11.79
N PHE A 250 -9.87 -39.73 -12.12
CA PHE A 250 -10.95 -40.41 -12.84
C PHE A 250 -11.51 -39.51 -13.95
N ILE A 251 -12.19 -40.09 -14.94
CA ILE A 251 -12.79 -39.32 -16.05
C ILE A 251 -14.27 -39.06 -15.72
N ASP A 252 -14.65 -37.79 -15.59
CA ASP A 252 -16.04 -37.33 -15.53
C ASP A 252 -16.34 -36.52 -16.79
N ARG A 253 -17.26 -37.02 -17.64
CA ARG A 253 -17.72 -36.34 -18.87
C ARG A 253 -16.57 -35.89 -19.79
N GLY A 254 -15.60 -36.77 -20.01
CA GLY A 254 -14.44 -36.52 -20.87
C GLY A 254 -13.38 -35.61 -20.27
N ARG A 255 -13.51 -35.20 -18.99
CA ARG A 255 -12.49 -34.44 -18.26
C ARG A 255 -11.91 -35.28 -17.14
N VAL A 256 -10.59 -35.33 -17.08
CA VAL A 256 -9.86 -35.92 -15.96
C VAL A 256 -10.09 -35.05 -14.71
N LYS A 257 -10.49 -35.67 -13.60
CA LYS A 257 -10.75 -35.06 -12.30
C LYS A 257 -10.06 -35.85 -11.19
N LYS A 258 -9.70 -35.15 -10.12
CA LYS A 258 -9.03 -35.74 -8.96
C LYS A 258 -10.00 -36.50 -8.06
N VAL A 259 -9.54 -37.61 -7.50
CA VAL A 259 -10.21 -38.36 -6.43
C VAL A 259 -9.50 -38.07 -5.11
N TYR A 260 -10.27 -37.59 -4.14
CA TYR A 260 -9.81 -37.40 -2.77
C TYR A 260 -10.53 -38.36 -1.84
N VAL A 261 -9.79 -38.94 -0.89
CA VAL A 261 -10.34 -39.65 0.26
C VAL A 261 -10.13 -38.81 1.50
N MET A 262 -11.18 -38.64 2.28
CA MET A 262 -11.14 -37.88 3.54
C MET A 262 -12.24 -38.42 4.43
N SER A 263 -12.08 -38.30 5.75
CA SER A 263 -13.18 -38.65 6.65
C SER A 263 -14.37 -37.70 6.46
N GLU A 264 -15.56 -38.25 6.66
CA GLU A 264 -16.78 -37.48 6.82
C GLU A 264 -16.62 -36.47 7.97
N ALA A 265 -17.13 -35.25 7.79
CA ALA A 265 -16.85 -34.12 8.67
C ALA A 265 -17.09 -34.44 10.16
N LYS A 266 -18.19 -35.15 10.48
CA LYS A 266 -18.60 -35.48 11.85
C LYS A 266 -17.62 -36.31 12.67
N TYR A 267 -16.62 -36.96 12.05
CA TYR A 267 -15.61 -37.77 12.74
C TYR A 267 -14.23 -37.08 12.81
N ARG A 268 -14.18 -35.78 12.56
CA ARG A 268 -12.94 -34.98 12.53
C ARG A 268 -13.19 -33.50 12.89
N MET A 269 -14.17 -33.22 13.74
CA MET A 269 -14.49 -31.85 14.14
C MET A 269 -13.78 -31.45 15.43
N LEU A 270 -13.67 -32.38 16.37
CA LEU A 270 -13.21 -32.12 17.73
C LEU A 270 -12.00 -33.00 18.10
N PRO A 271 -11.14 -32.55 19.02
CA PRO A 271 -10.05 -33.35 19.57
C PRO A 271 -10.43 -34.79 19.97
N GLU A 272 -11.61 -34.95 20.57
CA GLU A 272 -12.14 -36.24 21.04
C GLU A 272 -12.36 -37.24 19.89
N ASP A 273 -12.60 -36.74 18.67
CA ASP A 273 -12.83 -37.58 17.50
C ASP A 273 -11.57 -38.36 17.09
N ILE A 274 -10.38 -37.95 17.54
CA ILE A 274 -9.14 -38.71 17.30
C ILE A 274 -9.25 -40.11 17.90
N GLY A 275 -9.89 -40.26 19.06
CA GLY A 275 -10.06 -41.54 19.73
C GLY A 275 -10.92 -42.55 18.95
N ASN A 276 -11.71 -42.07 17.98
CA ASN A 276 -12.55 -42.92 17.13
C ASN A 276 -11.77 -43.61 16.00
N TRP A 277 -10.51 -43.22 15.78
CA TRP A 277 -9.66 -43.79 14.75
C TRP A 277 -8.86 -44.97 15.27
N TYR A 278 -8.77 -46.00 14.44
CA TYR A 278 -8.06 -47.23 14.73
C TYR A 278 -7.04 -47.51 13.63
N VAL A 279 -5.86 -47.99 14.03
CA VAL A 279 -4.79 -48.43 13.13
C VAL A 279 -4.60 -49.92 13.30
N ARG A 280 -4.33 -50.62 12.20
CA ARG A 280 -4.10 -52.06 12.22
C ARG A 280 -2.69 -52.37 12.71
N GLY A 281 -2.55 -53.20 13.73
CA GLY A 281 -1.29 -53.76 14.20
C GLY A 281 -0.84 -54.97 13.37
N SER A 282 0.43 -55.37 13.53
CA SER A 282 1.05 -56.49 12.82
C SER A 282 0.40 -57.85 13.11
N ASP A 283 -0.26 -57.99 14.26
CA ASP A 283 -1.04 -59.16 14.67
C ASP A 283 -2.49 -59.13 14.13
N GLY A 284 -2.83 -58.12 13.33
CA GLY A 284 -4.15 -57.91 12.75
C GLY A 284 -5.15 -57.21 13.68
N GLN A 285 -4.79 -56.93 14.94
CA GLN A 285 -5.65 -56.22 15.88
C GLN A 285 -5.81 -54.75 15.51
N MET A 286 -6.96 -54.17 15.84
CA MET A 286 -7.23 -52.75 15.63
C MET A 286 -6.94 -51.99 16.92
N VAL A 287 -5.92 -51.13 16.88
CA VAL A 287 -5.45 -50.36 18.03
C VAL A 287 -5.98 -48.92 17.92
N PRO A 288 -6.72 -48.41 18.92
CA PRO A 288 -7.21 -47.04 18.91
C PRO A 288 -6.05 -46.04 19.07
N PHE A 289 -6.19 -44.85 18.50
CA PHE A 289 -5.18 -43.78 18.62
C PHE A 289 -4.89 -43.40 20.08
N SER A 290 -5.87 -43.50 20.99
CA SER A 290 -5.69 -43.21 22.41
C SER A 290 -4.70 -44.14 23.13
N ALA A 291 -4.36 -45.30 22.54
CA ALA A 291 -3.40 -46.24 23.15
C ALA A 291 -1.93 -45.80 23.00
N PHE A 292 -1.62 -45.02 21.96
CA PHE A 292 -0.25 -44.65 21.59
C PHE A 292 -0.08 -43.16 21.25
N SER A 293 -1.10 -42.33 21.48
CA SER A 293 -1.00 -40.88 21.29
C SER A 293 -1.48 -40.10 22.50
N THR A 294 -0.83 -38.96 22.72
CA THR A 294 -1.28 -37.92 23.64
C THR A 294 -1.51 -36.65 22.85
N SER A 295 -2.34 -35.75 23.36
CA SER A 295 -2.62 -34.51 22.65
C SER A 295 -2.69 -33.33 23.60
N HIS A 296 -2.24 -32.18 23.12
CA HIS A 296 -2.23 -30.94 23.89
C HIS A 296 -2.38 -29.73 22.96
N TRP A 297 -2.79 -28.61 23.52
CA TRP A 297 -2.87 -27.36 22.79
C TRP A 297 -1.53 -26.63 22.88
N GLU A 298 -0.99 -26.21 21.74
CA GLU A 298 0.15 -25.30 21.63
C GLU A 298 -0.25 -24.05 20.85
N TYR A 299 0.55 -22.99 20.91
CA TYR A 299 0.35 -21.81 20.07
C TYR A 299 1.35 -21.87 18.92
N GLY A 300 0.89 -21.51 17.73
CA GLY A 300 1.76 -21.39 16.57
C GLY A 300 1.18 -20.47 15.51
N SER A 301 2.08 -19.82 14.77
CA SER A 301 1.70 -18.98 13.66
C SER A 301 1.11 -19.82 12.52
N PRO A 302 -0.09 -19.47 12.02
CA PRO A 302 -0.66 -20.12 10.84
C PRO A 302 0.01 -19.67 9.54
N ARG A 303 0.81 -18.59 9.58
CA ARG A 303 1.50 -18.02 8.41
C ARG A 303 2.82 -17.37 8.85
N LEU A 304 3.93 -18.01 8.49
CA LEU A 304 5.27 -17.45 8.66
C LEU A 304 5.71 -16.71 7.40
N GLU A 305 6.14 -15.46 7.58
CA GLU A 305 6.58 -14.58 6.49
C GLU A 305 8.10 -14.42 6.50
N ARG A 306 8.65 -14.20 5.31
CA ARG A 306 10.08 -13.95 5.13
C ARG A 306 10.28 -12.89 4.06
N TYR A 307 11.23 -11.99 4.32
CA TYR A 307 11.65 -10.96 3.39
C TYR A 307 13.17 -11.03 3.22
N ASN A 308 13.65 -11.05 1.97
CA ASN A 308 15.07 -11.22 1.63
C ASN A 308 15.74 -12.43 2.33
N GLY A 309 14.99 -13.51 2.56
CA GLY A 309 15.45 -14.75 3.20
C GLY A 309 15.41 -14.74 4.75
N LEU A 310 15.20 -13.58 5.37
CA LEU A 310 15.09 -13.42 6.82
C LEU A 310 13.62 -13.51 7.26
N PRO A 311 13.32 -14.00 8.47
CA PRO A 311 11.97 -13.91 9.04
C PRO A 311 11.52 -12.45 9.10
N SER A 312 10.31 -12.19 8.65
CA SER A 312 9.74 -10.84 8.64
C SER A 312 8.26 -10.85 9.00
N MET A 313 7.71 -9.67 9.26
CA MET A 313 6.28 -9.43 9.42
C MET A 313 5.91 -8.19 8.63
N GLU A 314 5.02 -8.37 7.67
CA GLU A 314 4.52 -7.28 6.84
C GLU A 314 3.48 -6.44 7.60
N ILE A 315 3.64 -5.12 7.53
CA ILE A 315 2.78 -4.12 8.15
C ILE A 315 2.34 -3.14 7.08
N LEU A 316 1.03 -3.02 6.92
CA LEU A 316 0.39 -2.11 5.98
C LEU A 316 -0.26 -0.98 6.76
N GLY A 317 -0.24 0.23 6.23
CA GLY A 317 -0.91 1.37 6.86
C GLY A 317 -1.08 2.53 5.90
N GLN A 318 -1.79 3.56 6.34
CA GLN A 318 -2.06 4.75 5.54
C GLN A 318 -1.66 6.01 6.30
N ALA A 319 -1.34 7.05 5.54
CA ALA A 319 -1.24 8.38 6.09
C ALA A 319 -2.63 8.86 6.52
N ALA A 320 -2.70 9.59 7.63
CA ALA A 320 -3.96 10.19 8.10
C ALA A 320 -4.55 11.14 7.03
N PRO A 321 -5.88 11.35 6.99
CA PRO A 321 -6.49 12.25 6.01
C PRO A 321 -5.84 13.65 6.00
N GLY A 322 -5.41 14.11 4.83
CA GLY A 322 -4.69 15.37 4.66
C GLY A 322 -3.18 15.31 4.95
N ARG A 323 -2.64 14.14 5.25
CA ARG A 323 -1.20 13.86 5.35
C ARG A 323 -0.71 13.07 4.15
N SER A 324 0.59 13.07 3.95
CA SER A 324 1.22 12.39 2.82
C SER A 324 1.85 11.05 3.19
N THR A 325 2.00 10.19 2.18
CA THR A 325 2.66 8.89 2.34
C THR A 325 4.13 9.06 2.75
N GLY A 326 4.83 10.06 2.24
CA GLY A 326 6.20 10.37 2.67
C GLY A 326 6.31 10.78 4.14
N GLU A 327 5.37 11.57 4.67
CA GLU A 327 5.33 11.89 6.11
C GLU A 327 5.07 10.64 6.96
N ALA A 328 4.15 9.77 6.53
CA ALA A 328 3.87 8.51 7.21
C ALA A 328 5.09 7.58 7.22
N MET A 329 5.80 7.48 6.09
CA MET A 329 7.03 6.70 5.98
C MET A 329 8.11 7.20 6.92
N ASN A 330 8.37 8.52 6.93
CA ASN A 330 9.39 9.10 7.82
C ASN A 330 9.09 8.85 9.30
N LEU A 331 7.82 8.96 9.72
CA LEU A 331 7.43 8.65 11.09
C LEU A 331 7.64 7.17 11.41
N MET A 332 7.26 6.27 10.50
CA MET A 332 7.50 4.83 10.68
C MET A 332 8.98 4.49 10.82
N GLU A 333 9.88 5.16 10.08
CA GLU A 333 11.33 5.01 10.26
C GLU A 333 11.79 5.47 11.66
N GLU A 334 11.26 6.60 12.16
CA GLU A 334 11.57 7.08 13.51
C GLU A 334 11.09 6.10 14.59
N LEU A 335 9.89 5.53 14.42
CA LEU A 335 9.34 4.56 15.36
C LEU A 335 10.10 3.23 15.31
N ALA A 336 10.48 2.77 14.11
CA ALA A 336 11.30 1.58 13.93
C ALA A 336 12.69 1.74 14.59
N GLY A 337 13.26 2.95 14.56
CA GLY A 337 14.53 3.26 15.25
C GLY A 337 14.50 3.11 16.78
N LYS A 338 13.31 3.02 17.40
CA LYS A 338 13.12 2.82 18.84
C LYS A 338 12.98 1.34 19.24
N LEU A 339 12.98 0.43 18.27
CA LEU A 339 12.80 -1.00 18.50
C LEU A 339 14.07 -1.68 19.05
N PRO A 340 13.94 -2.87 19.66
CA PRO A 340 15.08 -3.61 20.19
C PRO A 340 16.15 -3.88 19.14
N ALA A 341 17.43 -3.84 19.55
CA ALA A 341 18.54 -4.18 18.68
C ALA A 341 18.37 -5.61 18.10
N GLY A 342 18.62 -5.76 16.80
CA GLY A 342 18.40 -7.00 16.06
C GLY A 342 17.09 -7.03 15.27
N VAL A 343 16.17 -6.10 15.52
CA VAL A 343 15.00 -5.86 14.67
C VAL A 343 15.35 -4.75 13.68
N GLY A 344 15.32 -5.08 12.40
CA GLY A 344 15.46 -4.14 11.30
C GLY A 344 14.14 -3.87 10.62
N TYR A 345 14.18 -3.05 9.59
CA TYR A 345 13.05 -2.82 8.71
C TYR A 345 13.48 -2.67 7.26
N ASP A 346 12.55 -2.87 6.34
CA ASP A 346 12.73 -2.55 4.93
C ASP A 346 11.40 -2.08 4.32
N TRP A 347 11.49 -1.31 3.23
CA TRP A 347 10.32 -0.84 2.48
C TRP A 347 10.13 -1.72 1.26
N THR A 348 8.89 -2.10 0.98
CA THR A 348 8.55 -2.93 -0.19
C THR A 348 7.39 -2.34 -0.98
N GLY A 349 7.04 -2.97 -2.10
CA GLY A 349 5.89 -2.58 -2.93
C GLY A 349 5.93 -1.11 -3.35
N MET A 350 4.85 -0.38 -3.10
CA MET A 350 4.72 1.04 -3.42
C MET A 350 5.70 1.92 -2.64
N SER A 351 5.93 1.64 -1.36
CA SER A 351 6.84 2.44 -0.54
C SER A 351 8.30 2.36 -1.02
N TYR A 352 8.70 1.20 -1.54
CA TYR A 352 10.00 1.06 -2.19
C TYR A 352 10.11 1.95 -3.44
N GLN A 353 9.08 1.95 -4.29
CA GLN A 353 9.06 2.78 -5.50
C GLN A 353 9.01 4.28 -5.17
N GLU A 354 8.28 4.67 -4.12
CA GLU A 354 8.26 6.04 -3.62
C GLU A 354 9.66 6.49 -3.20
N ARG A 355 10.36 5.67 -2.41
CA ARG A 355 11.73 5.96 -1.98
C ARG A 355 12.72 6.03 -3.15
N LEU A 356 12.58 5.13 -4.11
CA LEU A 356 13.43 5.09 -5.30
C LEU A 356 13.20 6.33 -6.20
N SER A 357 11.94 6.72 -6.43
CA SER A 357 11.58 7.92 -7.18
C SER A 357 12.05 9.20 -6.48
N GLY A 358 11.85 9.28 -5.16
CA GLY A 358 12.30 10.42 -4.34
C GLY A 358 13.82 10.62 -4.41
N ASN A 359 14.60 9.54 -4.38
CA ASN A 359 16.06 9.60 -4.49
C ASN A 359 16.57 9.99 -5.88
N GLN A 360 15.80 9.74 -6.95
CA GLN A 360 16.20 10.06 -8.33
C GLN A 360 15.85 11.50 -8.73
N ALA A 361 14.83 12.11 -8.12
CA ALA A 361 14.35 13.44 -8.49
C ALA A 361 15.44 14.54 -8.48
N PRO A 362 16.35 14.63 -7.48
CA PRO A 362 17.42 15.63 -7.49
C PRO A 362 18.39 15.46 -8.67
N ALA A 363 18.78 14.21 -8.96
CA ALA A 363 19.66 13.91 -10.09
C ALA A 363 18.97 14.19 -11.43
N LEU A 364 17.68 13.84 -11.55
CA LEU A 364 16.87 14.11 -12.74
C LEU A 364 16.81 15.62 -13.06
N TYR A 365 16.56 16.45 -12.06
CA TYR A 365 16.54 17.91 -12.23
C TYR A 365 17.92 18.46 -12.57
N ALA A 366 18.97 18.01 -11.88
CA ALA A 366 20.34 18.44 -12.15
C ALA A 366 20.78 18.11 -13.58
N ILE A 367 20.60 16.86 -14.02
CA ILE A 367 20.96 16.42 -15.37
C ILE A 367 20.13 17.15 -16.41
N SER A 368 18.81 17.30 -16.20
CA SER A 368 17.93 18.02 -17.12
C SER A 368 18.37 19.48 -17.28
N LEU A 369 18.73 20.16 -16.19
CA LEU A 369 19.28 21.51 -16.25
C LEU A 369 20.63 21.54 -16.97
N ILE A 370 21.54 20.61 -16.72
CA ILE A 370 22.82 20.53 -17.44
C ILE A 370 22.60 20.35 -18.94
N VAL A 371 21.73 19.44 -19.36
CA VAL A 371 21.44 19.18 -20.78
C VAL A 371 20.81 20.41 -21.44
N VAL A 372 19.81 21.04 -20.80
CA VAL A 372 19.22 22.29 -21.31
C VAL A 372 20.27 23.39 -21.42
N PHE A 373 21.14 23.53 -20.42
CA PHE A 373 22.22 24.50 -20.43
C PHE A 373 23.19 24.27 -21.59
N LEU A 374 23.66 23.04 -21.79
CA LEU A 374 24.60 22.68 -22.85
C LEU A 374 23.99 22.83 -24.24
N CYS A 375 22.72 22.43 -24.43
CA CYS A 375 22.00 22.63 -25.69
C CYS A 375 21.87 24.11 -26.03
N LEU A 376 21.59 24.96 -25.03
CA LEU A 376 21.55 26.42 -25.24
C LEU A 376 22.93 26.99 -25.50
N ALA A 377 23.97 26.49 -24.82
CA ALA A 377 25.35 26.95 -25.02
C ALA A 377 25.81 26.66 -26.45
N ALA A 378 25.51 25.46 -26.95
CA ALA A 378 25.79 25.05 -28.32
C ALA A 378 24.96 25.83 -29.35
N LEU A 379 23.66 26.02 -29.11
CA LEU A 379 22.76 26.73 -30.03
C LEU A 379 23.13 28.20 -30.21
N TYR A 380 23.59 28.84 -29.13
CA TYR A 380 23.91 30.27 -29.11
C TYR A 380 25.41 30.57 -29.18
N GLU A 381 26.25 29.54 -29.24
CA GLU A 381 27.71 29.63 -29.22
C GLU A 381 28.23 30.53 -28.08
N SER A 382 27.57 30.47 -26.92
CA SER A 382 27.82 31.40 -25.82
C SER A 382 27.40 30.82 -24.47
N TRP A 383 28.22 31.06 -23.45
CA TRP A 383 27.96 30.61 -22.07
C TRP A 383 27.09 31.59 -21.26
N SER A 384 27.06 32.86 -21.65
CA SER A 384 26.29 33.89 -20.94
C SER A 384 24.79 33.83 -21.24
N ILE A 385 24.43 33.39 -22.45
CA ILE A 385 23.04 33.28 -22.91
C ILE A 385 22.26 32.22 -22.13
N PRO A 386 22.76 30.98 -22.00
CA PRO A 386 22.13 29.92 -21.20
C PRO A 386 21.98 30.33 -19.74
N PHE A 387 22.96 31.03 -19.16
CA PHE A 387 22.89 31.46 -17.76
C PHE A 387 21.71 32.41 -17.52
N SER A 388 21.48 33.35 -18.43
CA SER A 388 20.32 34.26 -18.35
C SER A 388 18.98 33.53 -18.46
N VAL A 389 18.92 32.47 -19.27
CA VAL A 389 17.72 31.63 -19.41
C VAL A 389 17.49 30.78 -18.16
N MET A 390 18.56 30.24 -17.56
CA MET A 390 18.48 29.44 -16.34
C MET A 390 17.99 30.23 -15.14
N LEU A 391 18.32 31.52 -15.04
CA LEU A 391 17.80 32.36 -13.96
C LEU A 391 16.28 32.53 -14.00
N VAL A 392 15.61 32.26 -15.13
CA VAL A 392 14.15 32.29 -15.24
C VAL A 392 13.49 31.05 -14.63
N VAL A 393 14.22 29.93 -14.51
CA VAL A 393 13.67 28.65 -14.04
C VAL A 393 13.02 28.74 -12.65
N PRO A 394 13.66 29.32 -11.62
CA PRO A 394 13.04 29.45 -10.30
C PRO A 394 11.71 30.21 -10.29
N LEU A 395 11.50 31.16 -11.22
CA LEU A 395 10.23 31.89 -11.33
C LEU A 395 9.09 30.99 -11.83
N GLY A 396 9.37 30.04 -12.71
CA GLY A 396 8.39 29.05 -13.15
C GLY A 396 8.09 28.04 -12.04
N VAL A 397 9.15 27.54 -11.38
CA VAL A 397 9.04 26.53 -10.32
C VAL A 397 8.25 27.05 -9.11
N ILE A 398 8.50 28.29 -8.66
CA ILE A 398 7.76 28.85 -7.52
C ILE A 398 6.26 28.97 -7.82
N GLY A 399 5.88 29.29 -9.06
CA GLY A 399 4.47 29.35 -9.47
C GLY A 399 3.80 27.98 -9.40
N ALA A 400 4.48 26.93 -9.86
CA ALA A 400 4.01 25.56 -9.75
C ALA A 400 3.89 25.12 -8.28
N LEU A 401 4.90 25.40 -7.46
CA LEU A 401 4.91 25.08 -6.03
C LEU A 401 3.80 25.80 -5.26
N LEU A 402 3.60 27.09 -5.52
CA LEU A 402 2.51 27.87 -4.90
C LEU A 402 1.14 27.32 -5.29
N ALA A 403 0.94 26.99 -6.57
CA ALA A 403 -0.31 26.40 -7.04
C ALA A 403 -0.60 25.05 -6.38
N ALA A 404 0.42 24.18 -6.26
CA ALA A 404 0.32 22.91 -5.58
C ALA A 404 0.00 23.10 -4.08
N THR A 405 0.75 23.98 -3.40
CA THR A 405 0.58 24.25 -1.97
C THR A 405 -0.81 24.82 -1.67
N PHE A 406 -1.30 25.79 -2.44
CA PHE A 406 -2.62 26.39 -2.22
C PHE A 406 -3.78 25.42 -2.54
N ARG A 407 -3.55 24.41 -3.38
CA ARG A 407 -4.53 23.35 -3.65
C ARG A 407 -4.39 22.12 -2.75
N GLY A 408 -3.40 22.09 -1.86
CA GLY A 408 -3.14 20.94 -0.99
C GLY A 408 -2.66 19.70 -1.76
N LEU A 409 -1.99 19.89 -2.91
CA LEU A 409 -1.41 18.79 -3.68
C LEU A 409 -0.03 18.43 -3.16
N THR A 410 0.38 17.18 -3.38
CA THR A 410 1.66 16.62 -2.97
C THR A 410 2.69 16.73 -4.11
N ASN A 411 3.96 16.54 -3.75
CA ASN A 411 5.07 16.38 -4.69
C ASN A 411 5.11 14.93 -5.18
N ASP A 412 4.29 14.62 -6.19
CA ASP A 412 4.19 13.31 -6.83
C ASP A 412 4.88 13.24 -8.20
N VAL A 413 4.88 12.07 -8.84
CA VAL A 413 5.51 11.88 -10.16
C VAL A 413 4.88 12.79 -11.23
N TYR A 414 3.56 13.05 -11.16
CA TYR A 414 2.90 13.97 -12.08
C TYR A 414 3.36 15.42 -11.89
N PHE A 415 3.56 15.83 -10.64
CA PHE A 415 4.12 17.13 -10.29
C PHE A 415 5.56 17.25 -10.81
N GLN A 416 6.37 16.20 -10.71
CA GLN A 416 7.75 16.22 -11.23
C GLN A 416 7.80 16.42 -12.76
N VAL A 417 6.95 15.71 -13.51
CA VAL A 417 6.81 15.88 -14.97
C VAL A 417 6.26 17.26 -15.32
N GLY A 418 5.27 17.74 -14.56
CA GLY A 418 4.73 19.10 -14.68
C GLY A 418 5.81 20.16 -14.49
N LEU A 419 6.66 20.00 -13.48
CA LEU A 419 7.77 20.92 -13.16
C LEU A 419 8.80 20.95 -14.29
N LEU A 420 9.19 19.79 -14.85
CA LEU A 420 10.06 19.74 -16.04
C LEU A 420 9.44 20.46 -17.24
N THR A 421 8.14 20.29 -17.46
CA THR A 421 7.41 20.99 -18.52
C THR A 421 7.38 22.50 -18.29
N THR A 422 7.18 22.95 -17.04
CA THR A 422 7.24 24.37 -16.65
C THR A 422 8.63 24.95 -16.88
N ILE A 423 9.70 24.21 -16.57
CA ILE A 423 11.09 24.60 -16.85
C ILE A 423 11.27 24.80 -18.37
N GLY A 424 10.86 23.83 -19.18
CA GLY A 424 10.97 23.89 -20.64
C GLY A 424 10.18 25.04 -21.26
N LEU A 425 8.95 25.28 -20.80
CA LEU A 425 8.12 26.39 -21.28
C LEU A 425 8.70 27.76 -20.89
N SER A 426 9.22 27.88 -19.66
CA SER A 426 9.89 29.09 -19.19
C SER A 426 11.14 29.38 -20.01
N ALA A 427 11.94 28.35 -20.31
CA ALA A 427 13.12 28.47 -21.16
C ALA A 427 12.75 28.87 -22.60
N LYS A 428 11.71 28.26 -23.19
CA LYS A 428 11.18 28.62 -24.52
C LYS A 428 10.77 30.09 -24.59
N ASN A 429 10.07 30.60 -23.58
CA ASN A 429 9.64 31.99 -23.55
C ASN A 429 10.82 32.96 -23.40
N ALA A 430 11.80 32.62 -22.55
CA ALA A 430 13.02 33.40 -22.41
C ALA A 430 13.84 33.47 -23.72
N ILE A 431 13.93 32.35 -24.43
CA ILE A 431 14.55 32.25 -25.77
C ILE A 431 13.85 33.17 -26.77
N THR A 432 12.51 33.11 -26.84
CA THR A 432 11.72 33.95 -27.75
C THR A 432 11.93 35.43 -27.47
N TYR A 433 11.89 35.85 -26.19
CA TYR A 433 12.13 37.25 -25.80
C TYR A 433 13.49 37.75 -26.30
N ARG A 434 14.54 36.92 -26.15
CA ARG A 434 15.88 37.29 -26.66
C ARG A 434 15.94 37.32 -28.18
N ARG A 435 15.32 36.35 -28.87
CA ARG A 435 15.32 36.29 -30.35
C ARG A 435 14.60 37.48 -30.96
N VAL A 436 13.50 37.95 -30.37
CA VAL A 436 12.79 39.16 -30.82
C VAL A 436 13.68 40.40 -30.72
N ARG A 437 14.54 40.50 -29.70
CA ARG A 437 15.53 41.58 -29.57
C ARG A 437 16.65 41.56 -30.62
N GLN A 438 16.87 40.43 -31.29
CA GLN A 438 17.91 40.27 -32.32
C GLN A 438 17.41 40.44 -33.76
N ARG A 439 16.10 40.57 -34.00
CA ARG A 439 15.61 41.02 -35.32
C ARG A 439 15.79 42.54 -35.40
N PRO A 440 16.63 43.08 -36.28
CA PRO A 440 16.50 44.47 -36.67
C PRO A 440 15.13 44.62 -37.34
N ASP A 441 14.43 45.69 -37.02
CA ASP A 441 13.22 46.09 -37.73
C ASP A 441 13.53 46.11 -39.24
N GLY A 442 12.78 45.31 -40.00
CA GLY A 442 12.70 45.37 -41.44
C GLY A 442 11.39 46.01 -41.84
#